data_AF-A0A3P7QFC0-F1
#
_entry.id   AF-A0A3P7QFC0-F1
#
_cell.length_a   1.000
_cell.length_b   1.000
_cell.length_c   1.000
_cell.angle_alpha   90.00
_cell.angle_beta   90.00
_cell.angle_gamma   90.00
#
_symmetry.space_group_name_H-M   'P 1'
#
loop_
_entity.id
_entity.type
_entity.pdbx_description
1 polymer ?
#
loop_
_entity_poly.entity_id
_entity_poly.type
_entity_poly.pdbx_seq_one_letter_code
_entity_poly.pdbx_strand_id
1 'polypeptide(L)'
;MLPELVQRLSDCLVAELIPLMAIDGVKRDRARQLYAAGYKTVSKVAKANYQDLLRDIAHLSQFSTIKMISSAKVSTETNLPENI
;
A
#
# COMPACT_ATOMS: atom_id res chain seq x y z
N MET A 1 -11.08 -27.38 13.54
CA MET A 1 -10.04 -26.59 14.25
C MET A 1 -9.04 -25.89 13.31
N LEU A 2 -8.74 -26.40 12.09
CA LEU A 2 -7.90 -25.68 11.11
C LEU A 2 -8.61 -24.56 10.30
N PRO A 3 -9.87 -24.72 9.84
CA PRO A 3 -10.50 -23.73 8.95
C PRO A 3 -10.64 -22.33 9.57
N GLU A 4 -10.93 -22.26 10.87
CA GLU A 4 -11.12 -21.00 11.58
C GLU A 4 -9.82 -20.19 11.71
N LEU A 5 -8.69 -20.86 11.96
CA LEU A 5 -7.39 -20.20 12.01
C LEU A 5 -6.98 -19.66 10.62
N VAL A 6 -7.19 -20.46 9.57
CA VAL A 6 -6.92 -20.05 8.19
C VAL A 6 -7.78 -18.84 7.80
N GLN A 7 -9.04 -18.82 8.22
CA GLN A 7 -9.93 -17.68 8.00
C GLN A 7 -9.42 -16.42 8.70
N ARG A 8 -9.08 -16.51 10.00
CA ARG A 8 -8.53 -15.39 10.76
C ARG A 8 -7.24 -14.82 10.15
N LEU A 9 -6.34 -15.69 9.67
CA LEU A 9 -5.12 -15.25 8.98
C LEU A 9 -5.42 -14.54 7.65
N SER A 10 -6.41 -15.05 6.91
CA SER A 10 -6.87 -14.43 5.66
C SER A 10 -7.49 -13.06 5.93
N ASP A 11 -8.31 -12.94 6.97
CA ASP A 11 -8.94 -11.68 7.39
C ASP A 11 -7.91 -10.68 7.90
N CYS A 12 -6.91 -11.13 8.67
CA CYS A 12 -5.78 -10.30 9.07
C CYS A 12 -5.02 -9.78 7.84
N LEU A 13 -4.71 -10.64 6.86
CA LEU A 13 -4.06 -10.20 5.63
C LEU A 13 -4.93 -9.17 4.89
N VAL A 14 -6.25 -9.37 4.83
CA VAL A 14 -7.16 -8.38 4.22
C VAL A 14 -7.09 -7.04 4.95
N ALA A 15 -7.12 -7.04 6.29
CA ALA A 15 -7.07 -5.82 7.09
C ALA A 15 -5.79 -5.01 6.84
N GLU A 16 -4.64 -5.69 6.73
CA GLU A 16 -3.35 -5.07 6.44
C GLU A 16 -3.27 -4.40 5.05
N LEU A 17 -4.11 -4.82 4.10
CA LEU A 17 -4.14 -4.23 2.75
C LEU A 17 -5.05 -3.00 2.66
N ILE A 18 -6.02 -2.84 3.58
CA ILE A 18 -6.99 -1.75 3.56
C ILE A 18 -6.29 -0.38 3.53
N PRO A 19 -5.28 -0.08 4.38
CA PRO A 19 -4.59 1.20 4.34
C PRO A 19 -3.89 1.46 2.99
N LEU A 20 -3.32 0.43 2.36
CA LEU A 20 -2.67 0.57 1.06
C LEU A 20 -3.65 0.86 -0.07
N MET A 21 -4.89 0.37 0.05
CA MET A 21 -5.96 0.63 -0.92
C MET A 21 -6.53 2.06 -0.84
N ALA A 22 -6.15 2.85 0.17
CA ALA A 22 -6.48 4.28 0.24
C ALA A 22 -5.63 5.13 -0.74
N ILE A 23 -4.57 4.56 -1.31
CA ILE A 23 -3.73 5.23 -2.32
C ILE A 23 -4.44 5.17 -3.67
N ASP A 24 -4.52 6.30 -4.37
CA ASP A 24 -5.16 6.35 -5.68
C ASP A 24 -4.51 5.39 -6.69
N GLY A 25 -5.35 4.60 -7.36
CA GLY A 25 -4.91 3.60 -8.33
C GLY A 25 -4.41 2.28 -7.71
N VAL A 26 -4.47 2.12 -6.38
CA VAL A 26 -4.11 0.88 -5.69
C VAL A 26 -5.34 0.06 -5.36
N LYS A 27 -5.63 -0.94 -6.20
CA LYS A 27 -6.65 -1.97 -5.90
C LYS A 27 -6.04 -3.11 -5.07
N ARG A 28 -6.88 -4.03 -4.59
CA ARG A 28 -6.48 -5.16 -3.73
C ARG A 28 -5.26 -5.92 -4.25
N ASP A 29 -5.18 -6.20 -5.54
CA ASP A 29 -4.09 -6.98 -6.13
C ASP A 29 -2.77 -6.21 -6.10
N ARG A 30 -2.82 -4.90 -6.38
CA ARG A 30 -1.65 -4.02 -6.28
C ARG A 30 -1.25 -3.82 -4.81
N ALA A 31 -2.20 -3.71 -3.89
CA ALA A 31 -1.90 -3.68 -2.46
C ALA A 31 -1.18 -4.95 -2.01
N ARG A 32 -1.57 -6.15 -2.51
CA ARG A 32 -0.86 -7.40 -2.24
C ARG A 32 0.57 -7.37 -2.74
N GLN A 33 0.79 -6.89 -3.97
CA GLN A 33 2.14 -6.76 -4.52
C GLN A 33 3.01 -5.80 -3.69
N LEU A 34 2.47 -4.64 -3.32
CA LEU A 34 3.14 -3.67 -2.45
C LEU A 34 3.50 -4.29 -1.09
N TYR A 35 2.55 -4.96 -0.45
CA TYR A 35 2.77 -5.59 0.86
C TYR A 35 3.82 -6.70 0.78
N ALA A 36 3.76 -7.55 -0.25
CA ALA A 36 4.73 -8.62 -0.49
C ALA A 36 6.14 -8.08 -0.78
N ALA A 37 6.24 -6.94 -1.47
CA ALA A 37 7.50 -6.22 -1.70
C ALA A 37 7.99 -5.41 -0.47
N GLY A 38 7.27 -5.44 0.66
CA GLY A 38 7.68 -4.77 1.90
C GLY A 38 7.22 -3.33 2.07
N TYR A 39 6.38 -2.81 1.16
CA TYR A 39 5.71 -1.52 1.26
C TYR A 39 4.41 -1.65 2.06
N LYS A 40 4.53 -1.97 3.34
CA LYS A 40 3.39 -2.35 4.21
C LYS A 40 2.53 -1.18 4.70
N THR A 41 2.97 0.07 4.52
CA THR A 41 2.25 1.26 4.99
C THR A 41 2.22 2.34 3.93
N VAL A 42 1.23 3.24 3.99
CA VAL A 42 1.14 4.40 3.08
C VAL A 42 2.38 5.28 3.17
N SER A 43 2.94 5.46 4.39
CA SER A 43 4.18 6.22 4.60
C SER A 43 5.40 5.57 3.91
N LYS A 44 5.49 4.24 3.90
CA LYS A 44 6.54 3.52 3.17
C LYS A 44 6.43 3.76 1.67
N VAL A 45 5.22 3.80 1.11
CA VAL A 45 5.00 4.12 -0.31
C VAL A 45 5.30 5.59 -0.61
N ALA A 46 4.86 6.52 0.24
CA ALA A 46 5.09 7.95 0.09
C ALA A 46 6.58 8.33 0.05
N LYS A 47 7.42 7.60 0.79
CA LYS A 47 8.88 7.80 0.89
C LYS A 47 9.68 7.02 -0.15
N ALA A 48 9.05 6.13 -0.92
CA ALA A 48 9.74 5.26 -1.85
C ALA A 48 10.25 6.01 -3.09
N ASN A 49 11.36 5.54 -3.66
CA ASN A 49 11.81 5.96 -4.98
C ASN A 49 11.01 5.20 -6.05
N TYR A 50 10.55 5.92 -7.08
CA TYR A 50 9.78 5.31 -8.17
C TYR A 50 10.57 4.22 -8.92
N GLN A 51 11.89 4.34 -9.01
CA GLN A 51 12.75 3.35 -9.66
C GLN A 51 12.78 2.02 -8.90
N ASP A 52 12.69 2.09 -7.56
CA ASP A 52 12.64 0.89 -6.72
C ASP A 52 11.28 0.20 -6.85
N LEU A 53 10.19 0.95 -6.83
CA LEU A 53 8.84 0.43 -7.05
C LEU A 53 8.67 -0.25 -8.42
N LEU A 54 9.24 0.32 -9.48
CA LEU A 54 9.23 -0.27 -10.83
C LEU A 54 10.00 -1.61 -10.89
N ARG A 55 11.05 -1.74 -10.07
CA ARG A 55 11.90 -2.94 -9.99
C ARG A 55 11.23 -4.03 -9.16
N ASP A 56 10.64 -3.65 -8.04
CA ASP A 56 10.09 -4.57 -7.05
C ASP A 56 8.69 -5.08 -7.44
N ILE A 57 7.98 -4.35 -8.30
CA ILE A 57 6.60 -4.66 -8.69
C ILE A 57 6.45 -4.77 -10.21
N ALA A 58 6.09 -5.98 -10.65
CA ALA A 58 5.84 -6.26 -12.06
C ALA A 58 4.64 -5.48 -12.62
N HIS A 59 4.70 -5.19 -13.93
CA HIS A 59 3.63 -4.55 -14.70
C HIS A 59 3.21 -3.17 -14.15
N LEU A 60 4.17 -2.42 -13.62
CA LEU A 60 3.97 -1.04 -13.17
C LEU A 60 4.54 -0.09 -14.23
N SER A 61 3.74 0.89 -14.65
CA SER A 61 4.22 1.95 -15.54
C SER A 61 4.82 3.08 -14.71
N GLN A 62 5.80 3.80 -15.26
CA GLN A 62 6.40 4.94 -14.58
C GLN A 62 5.34 5.98 -14.17
N PHE A 63 4.39 6.27 -15.06
CA PHE A 63 3.30 7.21 -14.79
C PHE A 63 2.43 6.77 -13.61
N SER A 64 1.98 5.50 -13.60
CA SER A 64 1.19 4.96 -12.50
C SER A 64 1.97 4.96 -11.18
N THR A 65 3.28 4.66 -11.23
CA THR A 65 4.17 4.68 -10.06
C THR A 65 4.22 6.06 -9.43
N ILE A 66 4.48 7.09 -10.25
CA ILE A 66 4.60 8.46 -9.77
C ILE A 66 3.27 8.93 -9.17
N LYS A 67 2.14 8.64 -9.83
CA LYS A 67 0.82 8.97 -9.28
C LYS A 67 0.54 8.30 -7.94
N MET A 68 0.90 7.02 -7.79
CA MET A 68 0.74 6.30 -6.52
C MET A 68 1.58 6.93 -5.41
N ILE A 69 2.84 7.27 -5.66
CA ILE A 69 3.71 7.92 -4.67
C ILE A 69 3.15 9.29 -4.28
N SER A 70 2.73 10.10 -5.26
CA SER A 70 2.17 11.43 -5.01
C SER A 70 0.87 11.36 -4.20
N SER A 71 -0.05 10.45 -4.54
CA SER A 71 -1.28 10.24 -3.77
C SER A 71 -0.98 9.80 -2.33
N ALA A 72 -0.04 8.86 -2.16
CA ALA A 72 0.38 8.40 -0.84
C ALA A 72 0.95 9.52 0.05
N LYS A 73 1.72 10.46 -0.53
CA LYS A 73 2.23 11.64 0.19
C LYS A 73 1.10 12.52 0.73
N VAL A 74 0.12 12.83 -0.12
CA VAL A 74 -1.06 13.61 0.28
C VAL A 74 -1.82 12.92 1.43
N SER A 75 -2.06 11.61 1.32
CA SER A 75 -2.73 10.86 2.39
C SER A 75 -1.96 10.87 3.72
N THR A 76 -0.64 10.90 3.70
CA THR A 76 0.17 11.01 4.93
C THR A 76 0.21 12.42 5.51
N GLU A 77 0.19 13.45 4.66
CA GLU A 77 0.19 14.85 5.07
C GLU A 77 -1.15 15.26 5.70
N THR A 78 -2.25 14.62 5.30
CA THR A 78 -3.59 14.90 5.83
C THR A 78 -3.83 14.30 7.23
N ASN A 79 -2.84 13.62 7.82
CA ASN A 79 -2.90 13.01 9.17
C ASN A 79 -2.06 13.77 10.21
N LEU A 80 -1.88 15.09 10.05
CA LEU A 80 -1.37 15.91 11.14
C LEU A 80 -2.52 16.21 12.12
N PRO A 81 -2.43 15.89 13.42
CA PRO A 81 -3.41 16.37 14.38
C PRO A 81 -3.35 17.91 14.36
N GLU A 82 -4.48 18.55 14.02
CA GLU A 82 -4.68 19.96 14.32
C GLU A 82 -4.61 20.09 15.85
N ASN A 83 -3.48 20.61 16.31
CA ASN A 83 -3.23 20.92 17.70
C ASN A 83 -4.14 22.09 18.12
N ILE A 84 -5.21 21.78 18.86
CA ILE A 84 -5.99 22.73 19.66
C ILE A 84 -5.49 22.67 21.10
#